data_AF-A0A951U2L1-F1
#
_entry.id   AF-A0A951U2L1-F1
#
_cell.length_a   1.000
_cell.length_b   1.000
_cell.length_c   1.000
_cell.angle_alpha   90.00
_cell.angle_beta   90.00
_cell.angle_gamma   90.00
#
_symmetry.space_group_name_H-M   'P 1'
#
loop_
_entity.id
_entity.type
_entity.pdbx_description
1 polymer ?
#
loop_
_entity_poly.entity_id
_entity_poly.type
_entity_poly.pdbx_seq_one_letter_code
_entity_poly.pdbx_strand_id
1 'polypeptide(L)'
;MSFARIGRLVLAAGAVTTAVTTMVAGTGTPAHAVWYTWKANVPETSNHAGVAANKRYIGACDTEEDGNGVYTEYEVVGGEVTYRLGDGNGSKDGCGSRTTDSNIIKFRACEDDWGSDTCSGWHYPK
;
A
#
# COMPACT_ATOMS: atom_id res chain seq x y z
N MET A 1 29.24 76.32 -6.47
CA MET A 1 29.24 75.20 -7.44
C MET A 1 30.07 74.07 -6.86
N SER A 2 29.62 72.81 -7.03
CA SER A 2 30.22 71.53 -6.61
C SER A 2 30.26 71.20 -5.12
N PHE A 3 29.44 70.29 -4.60
CA PHE A 3 29.37 68.82 -4.73
C PHE A 3 30.37 68.06 -3.84
N ALA A 4 29.85 67.43 -2.78
CA ALA A 4 30.27 66.10 -2.32
C ALA A 4 29.20 65.52 -1.39
N ARG A 5 28.39 64.57 -1.88
CA ARG A 5 27.62 63.64 -1.05
C ARG A 5 28.47 62.37 -0.92
N ILE A 6 28.93 62.10 0.30
CA ILE A 6 29.59 60.86 0.74
C ILE A 6 28.66 60.36 1.86
N GLY A 7 28.22 59.12 1.99
CA GLY A 7 28.66 57.82 1.52
C GLY A 7 28.14 56.85 2.59
N ARG A 8 27.50 55.76 2.15
CA ARG A 8 26.66 54.83 2.92
C ARG A 8 27.26 54.33 4.25
N LEU A 9 26.42 54.18 5.28
CA LEU A 9 26.60 53.17 6.31
C LEU A 9 25.39 52.23 6.32
N VAL A 10 25.66 50.97 5.99
CA VAL A 10 24.74 49.84 6.05
C VAL A 10 24.74 49.32 7.49
N LEU A 11 23.55 49.10 8.06
CA LEU A 11 23.37 48.23 9.23
C LEU A 11 22.24 47.26 8.92
N ALA A 12 22.64 46.01 8.70
CA ALA A 12 21.77 44.85 8.57
C ALA A 12 21.67 44.14 9.94
N ALA A 13 20.45 43.93 10.41
CA ALA A 13 20.06 42.94 11.42
C ALA A 13 18.54 42.74 11.18
N GLY A 14 18.00 41.61 10.73
CA GLY A 14 18.41 40.23 10.90
C GLY A 14 17.50 39.57 11.94
N ALA A 15 16.29 39.15 11.55
CA ALA A 15 15.51 38.14 12.28
C ALA A 15 14.30 37.64 11.46
N VAL A 16 14.58 36.62 10.63
CA VAL A 16 13.80 35.40 10.41
C VAL A 16 12.27 35.52 10.31
N THR A 17 11.80 35.44 9.07
CA THR A 17 10.44 35.04 8.66
C THR A 17 10.10 33.65 9.19
N THR A 18 9.05 33.50 10.01
CA THR A 18 8.37 32.22 10.21
C THR A 18 6.96 32.32 9.62
N ALA A 19 6.88 32.12 8.30
CA ALA A 19 5.62 31.75 7.67
C ALA A 19 5.29 30.32 8.12
N VAL A 20 4.42 30.19 9.13
CA VAL A 20 3.87 28.89 9.51
C VAL A 20 2.92 28.46 8.40
N THR A 21 3.46 27.80 7.39
CA THR A 21 2.67 27.05 6.42
C THR A 21 2.35 25.72 7.09
N THR A 22 1.22 25.63 7.77
CA THR A 22 0.68 24.35 8.22
C THR A 22 0.24 23.58 6.98
N MET A 23 1.16 22.80 6.40
CA MET A 23 0.78 21.71 5.54
C MET A 23 0.04 20.70 6.40
N VAL A 24 -1.29 20.76 6.42
CA VAL A 24 -2.09 19.59 6.78
C VAL A 24 -1.93 18.63 5.62
N ALA A 25 -0.84 17.86 5.66
CA ALA A 25 -0.66 16.69 4.83
C ALA A 25 -1.85 15.76 5.11
N GLY A 26 -2.64 15.52 4.07
CA GLY A 26 -3.87 14.77 4.17
C GLY A 26 -3.63 13.36 4.71
N THR A 27 -4.41 12.97 5.72
CA THR A 27 -4.75 11.57 5.88
C THR A 27 -5.95 11.30 4.99
N GLY A 28 -5.70 11.25 3.68
CA GLY A 28 -6.61 10.56 2.79
C GLY A 28 -6.56 9.10 3.21
N THR A 29 -7.48 8.65 4.06
CA THR A 29 -7.79 7.23 4.09
C THR A 29 -8.26 6.92 2.67
N PRO A 30 -7.57 6.07 1.91
CA PRO A 30 -8.12 5.63 0.64
C PRO A 30 -9.50 5.05 0.96
N ALA A 31 -10.50 5.63 0.30
CA ALA A 31 -11.89 5.24 0.41
C ALA A 31 -11.97 3.71 0.38
N HIS A 32 -12.69 3.16 1.36
CA HIS A 32 -12.99 1.75 1.53
C HIS A 32 -13.50 1.15 0.20
N ALA A 33 -12.59 0.69 -0.66
CA ALA A 33 -12.93 -0.28 -1.67
C ALA A 33 -13.47 -1.47 -0.89
N VAL A 34 -14.68 -1.93 -1.17
CA VAL A 34 -15.23 -3.08 -0.46
C VAL A 34 -14.38 -4.28 -0.87
N TRP A 35 -13.40 -4.60 -0.04
CA TRP A 35 -12.26 -5.46 -0.37
C TRP A 35 -12.64 -6.93 -0.63
N TYR A 36 -13.89 -7.34 -0.39
CA TYR A 36 -14.20 -8.76 -0.29
C TYR A 36 -15.60 -9.11 -0.77
N THR A 37 -15.66 -9.81 -1.90
CA THR A 37 -16.78 -10.73 -2.17
C THR A 37 -16.33 -12.17 -1.93
N TRP A 38 -15.05 -12.46 -2.14
CA TRP A 38 -14.44 -13.78 -1.99
C TRP A 38 -13.20 -13.65 -1.10
N LYS A 39 -13.13 -14.42 -0.01
CA LYS A 39 -11.98 -14.43 0.92
C LYS A 39 -11.30 -15.80 0.95
N ALA A 40 -9.98 -15.79 0.99
CA ALA A 40 -9.13 -16.93 1.32
C ALA A 40 -8.30 -16.54 2.55
N ASN A 41 -8.23 -17.40 3.57
CA ASN A 41 -7.47 -17.12 4.78
C ASN A 41 -6.26 -18.04 4.83
N VAL A 42 -5.12 -17.52 5.26
CA VAL A 42 -3.97 -18.38 5.59
C VAL A 42 -4.36 -19.27 6.79
N PRO A 43 -4.01 -20.57 6.79
CA PRO A 43 -4.31 -21.45 7.91
C PRO A 43 -3.71 -20.94 9.22
N GLU A 44 -4.48 -21.06 10.31
CA GLU A 44 -4.05 -20.74 11.68
C GLU A 44 -3.80 -19.26 11.98
N THR A 45 -4.02 -18.38 11.00
CA THR A 45 -3.79 -16.93 11.11
C THR A 45 -5.02 -16.11 10.69
N SER A 46 -5.01 -14.81 10.96
CA SER A 46 -6.06 -13.84 10.59
C SER A 46 -5.82 -13.21 9.21
N ASN A 47 -4.64 -13.45 8.65
CA ASN A 47 -4.19 -13.03 7.33
C ASN A 47 -5.07 -13.55 6.20
N HIS A 48 -5.34 -12.70 5.20
CA HIS A 48 -6.26 -13.07 4.13
C HIS A 48 -6.03 -12.39 2.78
N ALA A 49 -6.49 -13.07 1.73
CA ALA A 49 -6.58 -12.59 0.37
C ALA A 49 -8.04 -12.36 -0.03
N GLY A 50 -8.28 -11.36 -0.88
CA GLY A 50 -9.62 -10.94 -1.28
C GLY A 50 -9.78 -10.67 -2.75
N VAL A 51 -10.88 -11.13 -3.36
CA VAL A 51 -11.31 -10.72 -4.71
C VAL A 51 -12.68 -10.03 -4.65
N ALA A 52 -12.82 -8.91 -5.36
CA ALA A 52 -14.12 -8.24 -5.52
C ALA A 52 -15.00 -8.94 -6.56
N ALA A 53 -16.32 -8.72 -6.51
CA ALA A 53 -17.30 -9.32 -7.43
C ALA A 53 -17.00 -9.10 -8.92
N ASN A 54 -16.30 -8.02 -9.28
CA ASN A 54 -15.90 -7.74 -10.67
C ASN A 54 -14.75 -8.64 -11.17
N LYS A 55 -14.18 -9.48 -10.31
CA LYS A 55 -13.05 -10.39 -10.56
C LYS A 55 -11.79 -9.70 -11.06
N ARG A 56 -11.65 -8.39 -10.89
CA ARG A 56 -10.47 -7.63 -11.35
C ARG A 56 -9.74 -6.93 -10.23
N TYR A 57 -10.36 -6.82 -9.06
CA TYR A 57 -9.74 -6.23 -7.89
C TYR A 57 -9.32 -7.33 -6.93
N ILE A 58 -8.03 -7.37 -6.60
CA ILE A 58 -7.38 -8.35 -5.71
C ILE A 58 -6.68 -7.60 -4.57
N GLY A 59 -6.69 -8.19 -3.38
CA GLY A 59 -5.96 -7.69 -2.22
C GLY A 59 -5.28 -8.79 -1.40
N ALA A 60 -4.32 -8.36 -0.60
CA ALA A 60 -3.64 -9.10 0.46
C ALA A 60 -3.69 -8.25 1.73
N CYS A 61 -4.00 -8.85 2.88
CA CYS A 61 -4.01 -8.17 4.17
C CYS A 61 -3.27 -8.98 5.22
N ASP A 62 -2.24 -8.35 5.77
CA ASP A 62 -1.62 -8.71 7.05
C ASP A 62 -2.43 -8.04 8.15
N THR A 63 -2.87 -8.83 9.13
CA THR A 63 -3.66 -8.37 10.28
C THR A 63 -3.02 -8.69 11.63
N GLU A 64 -1.82 -9.28 11.63
CA GLU A 64 -1.20 -9.83 12.84
C GLU A 64 0.03 -9.04 13.30
N GLU A 65 0.64 -8.20 12.45
CA GLU A 65 1.85 -7.40 12.76
C GLU A 65 2.90 -8.22 13.54
N ASP A 66 3.12 -9.46 13.12
CA ASP A 66 3.95 -10.45 13.84
C ASP A 66 5.35 -10.62 13.24
N GLY A 67 5.64 -9.93 12.12
CA GLY A 67 6.93 -9.99 11.45
C GLY A 67 6.96 -10.88 10.21
N ASN A 68 5.86 -11.56 9.87
CA ASN A 68 5.72 -12.32 8.64
C ASN A 68 5.07 -11.49 7.53
N GLY A 69 5.57 -11.61 6.30
CA GLY A 69 5.02 -10.85 5.17
C GLY A 69 3.82 -11.56 4.54
N VAL A 70 2.72 -10.84 4.29
CA VAL A 70 1.53 -11.47 3.69
C VAL A 70 1.41 -11.12 2.21
N TYR A 71 1.06 -12.12 1.42
CA TYR A 71 0.85 -11.93 0.00
C TYR A 71 -0.27 -12.81 -0.57
N THR A 72 -0.79 -12.35 -1.70
CA THR A 72 -1.78 -13.07 -2.48
C THR A 72 -1.14 -13.57 -3.76
N GLU A 73 -1.27 -14.87 -4.00
CA GLU A 73 -1.04 -15.44 -5.32
C GLU A 73 -2.32 -15.50 -6.12
N TYR A 74 -2.25 -15.16 -7.40
CA TYR A 74 -3.42 -15.22 -8.28
C TYR A 74 -3.03 -15.48 -9.74
N GLU A 75 -4.00 -16.01 -10.49
CA GLU A 75 -3.95 -16.13 -11.94
C GLU A 75 -5.11 -15.37 -12.58
N VAL A 76 -4.88 -14.89 -13.80
CA VAL A 76 -5.88 -14.20 -14.61
C VAL A 76 -6.18 -14.97 -15.89
N VAL A 77 -7.33 -14.72 -16.50
CA VAL A 77 -7.71 -15.30 -17.81
C VAL A 77 -6.60 -15.06 -18.83
N GLY A 78 -6.12 -16.13 -19.47
CA GLY A 78 -5.06 -16.06 -20.48
C GLY A 78 -3.64 -15.97 -19.91
N GLY A 79 -3.46 -15.98 -18.58
CA GLY A 79 -2.16 -16.07 -17.92
C GLY A 79 -1.93 -17.44 -17.29
N GLU A 80 -0.85 -18.12 -17.67
CA GLU A 80 -0.33 -19.31 -16.97
C GLU A 80 0.63 -18.95 -15.81
N VAL A 81 0.95 -17.66 -15.67
CA VAL A 81 1.90 -17.18 -14.65
C VAL A 81 1.15 -16.84 -13.37
N THR A 82 1.60 -17.39 -12.25
CA THR A 82 1.17 -16.97 -10.92
C THR A 82 1.77 -15.62 -10.57
N TYR A 83 0.93 -14.64 -10.27
CA TYR A 83 1.34 -13.30 -9.84
C TYR A 83 1.30 -13.20 -8.32
N ARG A 84 2.28 -12.51 -7.72
CA ARG A 84 2.36 -12.22 -6.29
C ARG A 84 2.02 -10.74 -6.02
N LEU A 85 1.07 -10.50 -5.12
CA LEU A 85 0.74 -9.18 -4.59
C LEU A 85 0.99 -9.19 -3.08
N GLY A 86 2.02 -8.49 -2.61
CA GLY A 86 2.19 -8.23 -1.18
C GLY A 86 1.23 -7.15 -0.68
N ASP A 87 1.00 -7.12 0.64
CA ASP A 87 0.36 -6.01 1.36
C ASP A 87 1.02 -4.63 1.11
N GLY A 88 2.28 -4.62 0.69
CA GLY A 88 3.05 -3.43 0.32
C GLY A 88 3.63 -2.66 1.51
N ASN A 89 3.49 -3.15 2.74
CA ASN A 89 4.03 -2.54 3.96
C ASN A 89 5.05 -3.44 4.69
N GLY A 90 5.28 -4.67 4.20
CA GLY A 90 6.29 -5.58 4.72
C GLY A 90 5.64 -6.63 5.60
N SER A 91 5.85 -6.52 6.91
CA SER A 91 5.24 -7.38 7.95
C SER A 91 4.44 -6.53 8.94
N LYS A 92 3.79 -5.49 8.42
CA LYS A 92 3.07 -4.52 9.24
C LYS A 92 1.57 -4.72 9.00
N ASP A 93 0.75 -4.38 9.99
CA ASP A 93 -0.70 -4.37 9.78
C ASP A 93 -1.08 -3.44 8.61
N GLY A 94 -1.85 -3.99 7.67
CA GLY A 94 -2.30 -3.26 6.49
C GLY A 94 -2.63 -4.13 5.30
N CYS A 95 -3.27 -3.49 4.32
CA CYS A 95 -3.78 -4.15 3.13
C CYS A 95 -3.22 -3.51 1.85
N GLY A 96 -2.69 -4.36 0.98
CA GLY A 96 -2.25 -4.02 -0.37
C GLY A 96 -3.28 -4.47 -1.41
N SER A 97 -3.56 -3.65 -2.41
CA SER A 97 -4.48 -4.00 -3.51
C SER A 97 -3.96 -3.64 -4.88
N ARG A 98 -4.54 -4.29 -5.89
CA ARG A 98 -4.36 -3.96 -7.30
C ARG A 98 -5.62 -4.26 -8.10
N THR A 99 -5.82 -3.50 -9.18
CA THR A 99 -6.74 -3.86 -10.27
C THR A 99 -5.98 -4.51 -11.41
N THR A 100 -6.45 -5.64 -11.90
CA THR A 100 -5.92 -6.38 -13.05
C THR A 100 -6.69 -6.02 -14.34
N ASP A 101 -6.00 -6.07 -15.48
CA ASP A 101 -6.64 -5.84 -16.78
C ASP A 101 -7.55 -7.01 -17.22
N SER A 102 -7.29 -8.20 -16.69
CA SER A 102 -8.01 -9.44 -16.97
C SER A 102 -8.66 -10.02 -15.72
N ASN A 103 -9.69 -10.84 -15.89
CA ASN A 103 -10.41 -11.44 -14.76
C ASN A 103 -9.52 -12.46 -14.03
N ILE A 104 -9.55 -12.44 -12.70
CA ILE A 104 -8.91 -13.38 -11.80
C ILE A 104 -9.71 -14.69 -11.82
N ILE A 105 -9.02 -15.80 -12.04
CA ILE A 105 -9.64 -17.13 -12.15
C ILE A 105 -9.42 -17.98 -10.89
N LYS A 106 -8.30 -17.79 -10.21
CA LYS A 106 -8.02 -18.40 -8.92
C LYS A 106 -7.08 -17.53 -8.11
N PHE A 107 -7.19 -17.61 -6.79
CA PHE A 107 -6.33 -16.89 -5.86
C PHE A 107 -6.12 -17.69 -4.58
N ARG A 108 -5.05 -17.42 -3.85
CA ARG A 108 -4.80 -17.95 -2.51
C ARG A 108 -4.03 -16.93 -1.67
N ALA A 109 -4.30 -16.92 -0.38
CA ALA A 109 -3.50 -16.19 0.61
C ALA A 109 -2.29 -17.03 1.02
N CYS A 110 -1.15 -16.38 1.17
CA CYS A 110 0.10 -16.96 1.64
C CYS A 110 0.79 -16.03 2.63
N GLU A 111 1.52 -16.64 3.54
CA GLU A 111 2.35 -15.97 4.53
C GLU A 111 3.81 -16.39 4.33
N ASP A 112 4.70 -15.41 4.31
CA ASP A 112 6.14 -15.60 4.13
C ASP A 112 6.77 -15.88 5.50
N ASP A 113 6.67 -17.15 5.90
CA ASP A 113 7.30 -17.67 7.11
C ASP A 113 8.78 -18.01 6.88
N TRP A 114 9.62 -17.84 7.89
CA TRP A 114 11.05 -18.16 7.80
C TRP A 114 11.28 -19.66 7.51
N GLY A 115 11.47 -19.98 6.23
CA GLY A 115 11.89 -21.31 5.74
C GLY A 115 10.90 -22.02 4.82
N SER A 116 9.61 -21.67 4.84
CA SER A 116 8.61 -22.16 3.88
C SER A 116 7.32 -21.37 4.01
N ASP A 117 6.83 -20.81 2.90
CA ASP A 117 5.60 -20.04 2.88
C ASP A 117 4.38 -20.94 3.19
N THR A 118 3.58 -20.54 4.18
CA THR A 118 2.31 -21.20 4.49
C THR A 118 1.21 -20.61 3.62
N CYS A 119 0.61 -21.44 2.76
CA CYS A 119 -0.45 -21.00 1.86
C CYS A 119 -1.77 -21.72 2.14
N SER A 120 -2.85 -20.97 1.98
CA SER A 120 -4.19 -21.51 1.81
C SER A 120 -4.33 -22.36 0.54
N GLY A 121 -5.42 -23.12 0.45
CA GLY A 121 -5.84 -23.76 -0.80
C GLY A 121 -6.23 -22.74 -1.87
N TRP A 122 -6.33 -23.17 -3.13
CA TRP A 122 -6.81 -22.29 -4.21
C TRP A 122 -8.32 -22.04 -4.11
N HIS A 123 -8.71 -20.77 -4.23
CA HIS A 123 -10.10 -20.33 -4.27
C HIS A 123 -10.47 -19.78 -5.66
N TYR A 124 -11.71 -20.02 -6.07
CA TYR A 124 -12.24 -19.65 -7.38
C TYR A 124 -13.38 -18.62 -7.23
N PRO A 125 -13.22 -17.38 -7.70
CA PRO A 125 -14.28 -16.38 -7.66
C PRO A 125 -15.44 -16.75 -8.59
N LYS A 126 -16.67 -16.93 -8.06
CA LYS A 126 -17.86 -17.17 -8.91
C LYS A 126 -18.38 -15.90 -9.56
#